data_AF-A0A850LZY4-F1
#
_entry.id   AF-A0A850LZY4-F1
#
_cell.length_a   1.000
_cell.length_b   1.000
_cell.length_c   1.000
_cell.angle_alpha   90.00
_cell.angle_beta   90.00
_cell.angle_gamma   90.00
#
_symmetry.space_group_name_H-M   'P 1'
#
loop_
_entity.id
_entity.type
_entity.pdbx_description
1 polymer ?
#
loop_
_entity_poly.entity_id
_entity_poly.type
_entity_poly.pdbx_seq_one_letter_code
_entity_poly.pdbx_strand_id
1 'polypeptide(L)'
;MESEPFYDLVEEIENYLGYLLGVRVYTAISNENGEIKFARDDFIKENMIPFITNFVQTNFSLLGVGDHSFPMSNKSIGFFKISEKSMIILYAKGVKLGSLLAFKTKMFNYAPKIDEKIGEITKITIKRKVEITKEITISKESAPSPSDKPQYAQVTSKKFARLPRLIKELTGREKFPINDVKVLRLCDGKHTIKDIIKETKISRLAVESVIRNYQKKKYISLKRTTI
;
A
#
# COMPACT_ATOMS: atom_id res chain seq x y z
N MET A 1 -3.19 10.65 -39.72
CA MET A 1 -3.53 10.08 -38.40
C MET A 1 -2.54 10.65 -37.43
N GLU A 2 -2.96 11.58 -36.57
CA GLU A 2 -2.11 12.05 -35.48
C GLU A 2 -1.86 10.86 -34.54
N SER A 3 -0.61 10.47 -34.37
CA SER A 3 -0.21 9.48 -33.39
C SER A 3 -0.63 9.97 -32.01
N GLU A 4 -1.35 9.14 -31.24
CA GLU A 4 -1.67 9.48 -29.85
C GLU A 4 -0.38 9.92 -29.12
N PRO A 5 -0.43 10.99 -28.31
CA PRO A 5 0.78 11.69 -27.87
C PRO A 5 1.76 10.80 -27.11
N PHE A 6 1.30 9.70 -26.51
CA PHE A 6 2.12 8.78 -25.71
C PHE A 6 2.57 7.52 -26.46
N TYR A 7 2.15 7.31 -27.70
CA TYR A 7 2.30 6.03 -28.38
C TYR A 7 3.76 5.56 -28.47
N ASP A 8 4.66 6.41 -28.97
CA ASP A 8 6.09 6.08 -29.14
C ASP A 8 6.78 5.80 -27.80
N LEU A 9 6.43 6.56 -26.76
CA LEU A 9 7.00 6.37 -25.42
C LEU A 9 6.54 5.06 -24.79
N VAL A 10 5.25 4.75 -24.92
CA VAL A 10 4.73 3.48 -24.42
C VAL A 10 5.32 2.32 -25.19
N GLU A 11 5.48 2.44 -26.50
CA GLU A 11 6.14 1.42 -27.29
C GLU A 11 7.58 1.17 -26.84
N GLU A 12 8.35 2.23 -26.58
CA GLU A 12 9.70 2.13 -26.05
C GLU A 12 9.74 1.36 -24.72
N ILE A 13 8.82 1.70 -23.80
CA ILE A 13 8.71 1.05 -22.48
C ILE A 13 8.33 -0.42 -22.63
N GLU A 14 7.32 -0.73 -23.44
CA GLU A 14 6.81 -2.08 -23.64
C GLU A 14 7.84 -2.97 -24.35
N ASN A 15 8.57 -2.44 -25.34
CA ASN A 15 9.62 -3.18 -26.02
C ASN A 15 10.80 -3.48 -25.09
N TYR A 16 11.23 -2.48 -24.31
CA TYR A 16 12.31 -2.66 -23.34
C TYR A 16 11.95 -3.73 -22.30
N LEU A 17 10.79 -3.61 -21.67
CA LEU A 17 10.35 -4.57 -20.66
C LEU A 17 9.98 -5.91 -21.27
N GLY A 18 9.40 -5.92 -22.47
CA GLY A 18 9.01 -7.14 -23.15
C GLY A 18 10.22 -7.99 -23.53
N TYR A 19 11.29 -7.35 -24.02
CA TYR A 19 12.57 -8.00 -24.24
C TYR A 19 13.16 -8.56 -22.94
N LEU A 20 13.16 -7.77 -21.87
CA LEU A 20 13.76 -8.18 -20.59
C LEU A 20 12.99 -9.30 -19.88
N LEU A 21 11.66 -9.27 -19.97
CA LEU A 21 10.77 -10.20 -19.25
C LEU A 21 10.38 -11.42 -20.09
N GLY A 22 10.64 -11.40 -21.39
CA GLY A 22 10.22 -12.46 -22.31
C GLY A 22 8.70 -12.60 -22.46
N VAL A 23 7.96 -11.53 -22.15
CA VAL A 23 6.49 -11.51 -22.24
C VAL A 23 6.01 -10.18 -22.77
N ARG A 24 4.77 -10.13 -23.26
CA ARG A 24 4.14 -8.85 -23.60
C ARG A 24 3.82 -8.06 -22.32
N VAL A 25 4.23 -6.81 -22.29
CA VAL A 25 3.90 -5.83 -21.25
C VAL A 25 2.93 -4.83 -21.85
N TYR A 26 1.94 -4.45 -21.05
CA TYR A 26 0.91 -3.49 -21.40
C TYR A 26 1.01 -2.30 -20.48
N THR A 27 0.96 -1.10 -21.05
CA THR A 27 1.17 0.13 -20.29
C THR A 27 -0.06 1.04 -20.32
N ALA A 28 -0.32 1.67 -19.18
CA ALA A 28 -1.19 2.82 -19.07
C ALA A 28 -0.49 3.97 -18.35
N ILE A 29 -0.89 5.19 -18.67
CA ILE A 29 -0.37 6.42 -18.07
C ILE A 29 -1.53 7.17 -17.45
N SER A 30 -1.36 7.58 -16.20
CA SER A 30 -2.32 8.38 -15.47
C SER A 30 -1.68 9.62 -14.87
N ASN A 31 -2.46 10.68 -14.71
CA ASN A 31 -2.04 11.89 -14.01
C ASN A 31 -2.30 11.79 -12.49
N GLU A 32 -1.88 12.80 -11.73
CA GLU A 32 -2.07 12.87 -10.27
C GLU A 32 -3.54 12.79 -9.81
N ASN A 33 -4.48 13.16 -10.68
CA ASN A 33 -5.93 13.12 -10.41
C ASN A 33 -6.58 11.75 -10.71
N GLY A 34 -5.82 10.78 -11.20
CA GLY A 34 -6.32 9.47 -11.63
C GLY A 34 -7.02 9.45 -12.99
N GLU A 35 -6.88 10.52 -13.77
CA GLU A 35 -7.31 10.54 -15.17
C GLU A 35 -6.36 9.68 -16.00
N ILE A 36 -6.90 8.78 -16.83
CA ILE A 36 -6.11 7.94 -17.73
C ILE A 36 -5.83 8.75 -18.99
N LYS A 37 -4.56 9.10 -19.20
CA LYS A 37 -4.11 9.84 -20.39
C LYS A 37 -3.80 8.92 -21.56
N PHE A 38 -3.46 7.67 -21.27
CA PHE A 38 -3.19 6.66 -22.30
C PHE A 38 -3.36 5.26 -21.71
N ALA A 39 -3.89 4.33 -22.52
CA ALA A 39 -3.88 2.90 -22.25
C ALA A 39 -3.83 2.15 -23.57
N ARG A 40 -2.84 1.29 -23.78
CA ARG A 40 -2.67 0.60 -25.08
C ARG A 40 -3.61 -0.58 -25.25
N ASP A 41 -3.82 -1.34 -24.19
CA ASP A 41 -4.43 -2.66 -24.23
C ASP A 41 -5.92 -2.63 -23.90
N ASP A 42 -6.71 -3.36 -24.68
CA ASP A 42 -8.17 -3.40 -24.52
C ASP A 42 -8.56 -4.04 -23.18
N PHE A 43 -7.80 -5.01 -22.68
CA PHE A 43 -8.07 -5.56 -21.36
C PHE A 43 -7.86 -4.50 -20.26
N ILE A 44 -6.84 -3.65 -20.35
CA ILE A 44 -6.69 -2.50 -19.44
C ILE A 44 -7.89 -1.55 -19.57
N LYS A 45 -8.25 -1.17 -20.80
CA LYS A 45 -9.33 -0.22 -21.08
C LYS A 45 -10.67 -0.69 -20.50
N GLU A 46 -11.03 -1.93 -20.76
CA GLU A 46 -12.34 -2.47 -20.42
C GLU A 46 -12.45 -2.91 -18.96
N ASN A 47 -11.37 -3.45 -18.38
CA ASN A 47 -11.45 -4.16 -17.09
C ASN A 47 -10.73 -3.47 -15.94
N MET A 48 -9.78 -2.57 -16.23
CA MET A 48 -8.86 -2.06 -15.22
C MET A 48 -8.96 -0.56 -14.98
N ILE A 49 -9.51 0.23 -15.92
CA ILE A 49 -9.62 1.70 -15.77
C ILE A 49 -10.28 2.10 -14.43
N PRO A 50 -11.45 1.58 -14.03
CA PRO A 50 -12.09 2.00 -12.77
C PRO A 50 -11.21 1.73 -11.54
N PHE A 51 -10.51 0.61 -11.56
CA PHE A 51 -9.57 0.25 -10.50
C PHE A 51 -8.34 1.16 -10.48
N ILE A 52 -7.73 1.40 -11.65
CA ILE A 52 -6.53 2.26 -11.77
C ILE A 52 -6.88 3.67 -11.29
N THR A 53 -7.96 4.26 -11.78
CA THR A 53 -8.41 5.61 -11.38
C THR A 53 -8.62 5.70 -9.87
N ASN A 54 -9.37 4.76 -9.28
CA ASN A 54 -9.60 4.76 -7.83
C ASN A 54 -8.31 4.58 -7.01
N PHE A 55 -7.41 3.71 -7.48
CA PHE A 55 -6.12 3.50 -6.84
C PHE A 55 -5.28 4.77 -6.86
N VAL A 56 -5.15 5.41 -8.02
CA VAL A 56 -4.36 6.64 -8.19
C VAL A 56 -4.93 7.75 -7.32
N GLN A 57 -6.24 8.01 -7.37
CA GLN A 57 -6.90 9.03 -6.55
C GLN A 57 -6.69 8.85 -5.04
N THR A 58 -6.57 7.61 -4.58
CA THR A 58 -6.44 7.29 -3.15
C THR A 58 -4.98 7.26 -2.69
N ASN A 59 -4.05 6.86 -3.57
CA ASN A 59 -2.68 6.51 -3.17
C ASN A 59 -1.60 7.38 -3.80
N PHE A 60 -1.90 8.22 -4.80
CA PHE A 60 -0.88 9.01 -5.51
C PHE A 60 -0.09 9.94 -4.58
N SER A 61 -0.77 10.59 -3.63
CA SER A 61 -0.14 11.46 -2.63
C SER A 61 0.59 10.69 -1.52
N LEU A 62 0.30 9.40 -1.36
CA LEU A 62 0.94 8.53 -0.35
C LEU A 62 2.26 7.93 -0.86
N LEU A 63 2.47 7.94 -2.19
CA LEU A 63 3.68 7.42 -2.82
C LEU A 63 4.66 8.57 -3.07
N GLY A 64 5.94 8.35 -2.76
CA GLY A 64 7.02 9.23 -3.17
C GLY A 64 7.34 9.07 -4.65
N VAL A 65 7.93 10.10 -5.27
CA VAL A 65 8.51 9.95 -6.62
C VAL A 65 9.63 8.91 -6.56
N GLY A 66 9.61 7.90 -7.43
CA GLY A 66 10.49 6.73 -7.32
C GLY A 66 9.84 5.51 -6.68
N ASP A 67 8.70 5.70 -6.00
CA ASP A 67 7.98 4.61 -5.37
C ASP A 67 7.10 3.86 -6.34
N HIS A 68 6.67 2.70 -5.87
CA HIS A 68 5.82 1.79 -6.61
C HIS A 68 4.86 1.08 -5.66
N SER A 69 3.79 0.52 -6.23
CA SER A 69 2.84 -0.29 -5.49
C SER A 69 2.36 -1.47 -6.34
N PHE A 70 2.08 -2.57 -5.65
CA PHE A 70 1.51 -3.79 -6.20
C PHE A 70 0.20 -4.11 -5.47
N PRO A 71 -0.90 -3.43 -5.83
CA PRO A 71 -2.13 -3.50 -5.05
C PRO A 71 -2.86 -4.84 -5.17
N MET A 72 -2.53 -5.66 -6.18
CA MET A 72 -3.11 -6.98 -6.38
C MET A 72 -2.02 -8.05 -6.37
N SER A 73 -2.12 -9.05 -5.49
CA SER A 73 -1.15 -10.14 -5.40
C SER A 73 -1.29 -11.19 -6.49
N ASN A 74 -2.48 -11.31 -7.08
CA ASN A 74 -2.83 -12.29 -8.11
C ASN A 74 -2.77 -11.76 -9.55
N LYS A 75 -2.59 -10.44 -9.71
CA LYS A 75 -2.39 -9.81 -11.02
C LYS A 75 -1.03 -9.15 -11.01
N SER A 76 -0.24 -9.40 -12.04
CA SER A 76 1.07 -8.78 -12.19
C SER A 76 0.88 -7.37 -12.78
N ILE A 77 0.37 -6.49 -11.92
CA ILE A 77 0.14 -5.07 -12.18
C ILE A 77 0.95 -4.24 -11.19
N GLY A 78 1.80 -3.36 -11.70
CA GLY A 78 2.62 -2.44 -10.92
C GLY A 78 2.28 -1.00 -11.23
N PHE A 79 2.18 -0.19 -10.19
CA PHE A 79 1.96 1.25 -10.26
C PHE A 79 3.27 1.93 -9.89
N PHE A 80 3.80 2.81 -10.74
CA PHE A 80 5.10 3.46 -10.57
C PHE A 80 4.90 4.97 -10.61
N LYS A 81 5.12 5.66 -9.48
CA LYS A 81 5.05 7.12 -9.44
C LYS A 81 6.35 7.67 -10.00
N ILE A 82 6.30 8.21 -11.21
CA ILE A 82 7.50 8.65 -11.93
C ILE A 82 7.79 10.13 -11.75
N SER A 83 6.78 10.92 -11.41
CA SER A 83 6.90 12.34 -11.10
C SER A 83 5.78 12.77 -10.13
N GLU A 84 5.74 14.05 -9.78
CA GLU A 84 4.62 14.61 -9.01
C GLU A 84 3.35 14.77 -9.86
N LYS A 85 3.43 14.64 -11.18
CA LYS A 85 2.29 14.79 -12.09
C LYS A 85 1.76 13.47 -12.61
N SER A 86 2.59 12.43 -12.63
CA SER A 86 2.31 11.25 -13.44
C SER A 86 2.70 9.92 -12.81
N MET A 87 1.93 8.90 -13.20
CA MET A 87 2.09 7.53 -12.78
C MET A 87 2.01 6.62 -14.00
N ILE A 88 2.95 5.68 -14.10
CA ILE A 88 2.91 4.60 -15.07
C ILE A 88 2.34 3.36 -14.42
N ILE A 89 1.44 2.69 -15.12
CA ILE A 89 0.85 1.42 -14.75
C ILE A 89 1.31 0.39 -15.74
N LEU A 90 1.98 -0.65 -15.25
CA LEU A 90 2.47 -1.78 -16.05
C LEU A 90 1.69 -3.02 -15.71
N TYR A 91 1.20 -3.73 -16.71
CA TYR A 91 0.54 -5.01 -16.58
C TYR A 91 1.22 -6.04 -17.49
N ALA A 92 1.49 -7.23 -16.97
CA ALA A 92 2.05 -8.31 -17.77
C ALA A 92 1.46 -9.64 -17.31
N LYS A 93 0.97 -10.46 -18.25
CA LYS A 93 0.34 -11.74 -17.88
C LYS A 93 1.42 -12.80 -17.59
N GLY A 94 1.26 -13.53 -16.49
CA GLY A 94 2.09 -14.72 -16.20
C GLY A 94 3.49 -14.46 -15.65
N VAL A 95 3.88 -13.21 -15.38
CA VAL A 95 5.16 -12.90 -14.73
C VAL A 95 5.04 -12.79 -13.22
N LYS A 96 6.15 -12.94 -12.49
CA LYS A 96 6.18 -12.61 -11.06
C LYS A 96 6.09 -11.09 -10.89
N LEU A 97 5.33 -10.63 -9.90
CA LEU A 97 5.20 -9.19 -9.57
C LEU A 97 6.55 -8.47 -9.44
N GLY A 98 7.53 -9.13 -8.80
CA GLY A 98 8.88 -8.59 -8.63
C GLY A 98 9.63 -8.33 -9.94
N SER A 99 9.27 -9.01 -11.04
CA SER A 99 9.90 -8.80 -12.34
C SER A 99 9.60 -7.40 -12.91
N LEU A 100 8.42 -6.83 -12.61
CA LEU A 100 8.07 -5.48 -13.04
C LEU A 100 8.95 -4.41 -12.39
N LEU A 101 9.66 -4.72 -11.30
CA LEU A 101 10.61 -3.81 -10.66
C LEU A 101 11.78 -3.45 -11.55
N ALA A 102 12.06 -4.23 -12.60
CA ALA A 102 13.08 -3.89 -13.57
C ALA A 102 12.86 -2.50 -14.21
N PHE A 103 11.59 -2.06 -14.30
CA PHE A 103 11.25 -0.74 -14.80
C PHE A 103 11.83 0.41 -13.95
N LYS A 104 12.07 0.20 -12.64
CA LYS A 104 12.64 1.23 -11.76
C LYS A 104 13.97 1.79 -12.24
N THR A 105 14.75 1.00 -12.96
CA THR A 105 16.06 1.43 -13.49
C THR A 105 15.95 2.47 -14.60
N LYS A 106 14.79 2.57 -15.25
CA LYS A 106 14.54 3.45 -16.40
C LYS A 106 13.43 4.47 -16.17
N MET A 107 12.64 4.35 -15.09
CA MET A 107 11.47 5.22 -14.86
C MET A 107 11.78 6.71 -14.94
N PHE A 108 12.92 7.17 -14.41
CA PHE A 108 13.30 8.58 -14.41
C PHE A 108 13.63 9.10 -15.82
N ASN A 109 14.01 8.23 -16.75
CA ASN A 109 14.27 8.61 -18.15
C ASN A 109 12.97 8.98 -18.88
N TYR A 110 11.84 8.45 -18.41
CA TYR A 110 10.52 8.67 -19.02
C TYR A 110 9.76 9.83 -18.38
N ALA A 111 10.06 10.18 -17.12
CA ALA A 111 9.34 11.21 -16.38
C ALA A 111 9.26 12.56 -17.10
N PRO A 112 10.36 13.16 -17.61
CA PRO A 112 10.28 14.46 -18.29
C PRO A 112 9.43 14.40 -19.56
N LYS A 113 9.61 13.34 -20.36
CA LYS A 113 8.90 13.15 -21.64
C LYS A 113 7.40 12.95 -21.45
N ILE A 114 7.00 12.28 -20.36
CA ILE A 114 5.60 12.04 -20.02
C ILE A 114 4.96 13.30 -19.43
N ASP A 115 5.65 13.98 -18.52
CA ASP A 115 5.14 15.20 -17.89
C ASP A 115 4.91 16.32 -18.91
N GLU A 116 5.80 16.45 -19.91
CA GLU A 116 5.64 17.37 -21.03
C GLU A 116 4.32 17.12 -21.79
N LYS A 117 4.02 15.85 -22.09
CA LYS A 117 2.82 15.43 -22.82
C LYS A 117 1.54 15.50 -21.98
N ILE A 118 1.66 15.39 -20.66
CA ILE A 118 0.53 15.58 -19.74
C ILE A 118 0.16 17.06 -19.59
N GLY A 119 1.15 17.95 -19.68
CA GLY A 119 0.97 19.39 -19.60
C GLY A 119 0.75 19.91 -18.18
N GLU A 120 0.10 21.07 -18.09
CA GLU A 120 -0.31 21.65 -16.81
C GLU A 120 -1.64 21.06 -16.36
N ILE A 121 -1.64 20.48 -15.16
CA ILE A 121 -2.83 19.91 -14.56
C ILE A 121 -3.40 20.99 -13.64
N THR A 122 -4.62 21.46 -13.92
CA THR A 122 -5.41 22.19 -12.95
C THR A 122 -5.73 21.25 -11.80
N LYS A 123 -5.08 21.46 -10.65
CA LYS A 123 -5.35 20.68 -9.43
C LYS A 123 -6.81 20.87 -9.05
N ILE A 124 -7.65 19.90 -9.39
CA ILE A 124 -9.00 19.83 -8.84
C ILE A 124 -8.78 19.46 -7.39
N THR A 125 -8.82 20.47 -6.52
CA THR A 125 -8.84 20.25 -5.07
C THR A 125 -10.19 19.62 -4.78
N ILE A 126 -10.27 18.28 -4.90
CA ILE A 126 -11.39 17.52 -4.39
C ILE A 126 -11.28 17.70 -2.88
N LYS A 127 -11.97 18.71 -2.36
CA LYS A 127 -12.34 18.79 -0.95
C LYS A 127 -13.24 17.58 -0.70
N ARG A 128 -12.65 16.39 -0.57
CA ARG A 128 -13.29 15.27 0.11
C ARG A 128 -13.45 15.77 1.54
N LYS A 129 -14.58 16.43 1.78
CA LYS A 129 -15.17 16.58 3.09
C LYS A 129 -15.37 15.14 3.54
N VAL A 130 -14.38 14.60 4.22
CA VAL A 130 -14.56 13.38 4.98
C VAL A 130 -15.52 13.82 6.08
N GLU A 131 -16.81 13.69 5.81
CA GLU A 131 -17.84 13.67 6.85
C GLU A 131 -17.58 12.42 7.66
N ILE A 132 -16.57 12.50 8.51
CA ILE A 132 -16.60 11.78 9.77
C ILE A 132 -17.72 12.46 10.53
N THR A 133 -18.91 11.86 10.50
CA THR A 133 -20.00 12.19 11.41
C THR A 133 -19.52 11.85 12.83
N LYS A 134 -18.74 12.76 13.40
CA LYS A 134 -18.55 12.94 14.84
C LYS A 134 -19.57 14.00 15.25
N GLU A 135 -20.81 13.58 15.41
CA GLU A 135 -21.71 14.28 16.33
C GLU A 135 -21.54 13.63 17.70
N ILE A 136 -20.63 14.20 18.49
CA ILE A 136 -20.80 14.25 19.95
C ILE A 136 -20.60 15.71 20.31
N THR A 137 -21.66 16.48 20.09
CA THR A 137 -21.80 17.84 20.62
C THR A 137 -22.32 17.68 22.04
N ILE A 138 -21.43 17.85 23.01
CA ILE A 138 -21.79 18.10 24.39
C ILE A 138 -22.32 19.53 24.45
N SER A 139 -23.64 19.69 24.61
CA SER A 139 -24.22 20.93 25.15
C SER A 139 -25.11 20.59 26.34
N LYS A 140 -24.84 21.32 27.41
CA LYS A 140 -25.51 21.35 28.70
C LYS A 140 -26.95 21.85 28.55
N GLU A 141 -27.81 21.31 29.43
CA GLU A 141 -28.89 22.00 30.16
C GLU A 141 -30.36 21.69 29.80
N SER A 142 -31.08 21.36 30.88
CA SER A 142 -32.53 21.28 31.11
C SER A 142 -33.35 20.08 30.58
N ALA A 143 -33.90 19.32 31.53
CA ALA A 143 -34.95 18.29 31.41
C ALA A 143 -36.36 18.94 31.26
N PRO A 144 -37.52 18.22 31.07
CA PRO A 144 -37.75 16.76 31.15
C PRO A 144 -38.77 16.09 30.16
N SER A 145 -38.72 14.74 30.12
CA SER A 145 -39.86 13.77 29.99
C SER A 145 -40.48 13.44 28.59
N PRO A 146 -41.24 12.33 28.42
CA PRO A 146 -40.75 10.98 28.14
C PRO A 146 -41.49 10.25 26.97
N SER A 147 -40.82 9.35 26.24
CA SER A 147 -41.29 7.97 25.98
C SER A 147 -40.53 7.29 24.82
N ASP A 148 -40.04 6.09 25.16
CA ASP A 148 -39.78 4.92 24.32
C ASP A 148 -38.84 5.05 23.10
N LYS A 149 -37.52 5.05 23.36
CA LYS A 149 -36.53 4.53 22.40
C LYS A 149 -35.48 3.64 23.10
N PRO A 150 -35.04 2.55 22.42
CA PRO A 150 -34.22 1.51 23.02
C PRO A 150 -32.83 2.01 23.42
N GLN A 151 -32.40 1.68 24.64
CA GLN A 151 -31.06 1.97 25.13
C GLN A 151 -30.02 1.12 24.39
N TYR A 152 -29.21 1.74 23.53
CA TYR A 152 -27.98 1.12 23.04
C TYR A 152 -26.92 1.19 24.12
N ALA A 153 -26.60 0.03 24.70
CA ALA A 153 -25.53 -0.12 25.67
C ALA A 153 -24.19 0.38 25.08
N GLN A 154 -23.54 1.33 25.76
CA GLN A 154 -22.21 1.79 25.38
C GLN A 154 -21.20 0.65 25.59
N VAL A 155 -20.74 0.05 24.49
CA VAL A 155 -19.71 -0.99 24.51
C VAL A 155 -18.35 -0.32 24.80
N THR A 156 -17.95 -0.31 26.07
CA THR A 156 -16.58 0.00 26.47
C THR A 156 -15.66 -1.10 25.93
N SER A 157 -15.01 -0.84 24.79
CA SER A 157 -14.06 -1.79 24.22
C SER A 157 -12.84 -1.91 25.14
N LYS A 158 -12.78 -3.03 25.88
CA LYS A 158 -11.62 -3.39 26.71
C LYS A 158 -10.35 -3.33 25.85
N LYS A 159 -9.32 -2.64 26.34
CA LYS A 159 -8.01 -2.58 25.66
C LYS A 159 -7.29 -3.90 25.89
N PHE A 160 -6.83 -4.53 24.81
CA PHE A 160 -6.07 -5.78 24.89
C PHE A 160 -4.61 -5.54 24.46
N ALA A 161 -3.66 -5.95 25.30
CA ALA A 161 -2.27 -6.12 24.88
C ALA A 161 -2.08 -7.45 24.17
N ARG A 162 -1.13 -7.45 23.23
CA ARG A 162 -0.61 -8.66 22.59
C ARG A 162 0.79 -8.92 23.16
N LEU A 163 0.94 -10.09 23.78
CA LEU A 163 2.19 -10.57 24.36
C LEU A 163 2.72 -11.71 23.47
N PRO A 164 3.77 -11.46 22.66
CA PRO A 164 4.42 -12.51 21.88
C PRO A 164 5.24 -13.43 22.79
N ARG A 165 5.02 -14.74 22.67
CA ARG A 165 5.75 -15.80 23.37
C ARG A 165 6.35 -16.77 22.37
N LEU A 166 7.64 -17.04 22.51
CA LEU A 166 8.35 -18.06 21.76
C LEU A 166 7.89 -19.46 22.20
N ILE A 167 7.48 -20.30 21.25
CA ILE A 167 7.01 -21.67 21.48
C ILE A 167 8.13 -22.69 21.24
N LYS A 168 9.00 -22.41 20.27
CA LYS A 168 10.14 -23.26 19.91
C LYS A 168 11.43 -22.57 20.30
N GLU A 169 12.30 -23.30 20.98
CA GLU A 169 13.66 -22.81 21.26
C GLU A 169 14.41 -22.62 19.94
N LEU A 170 15.16 -21.52 19.84
CA LEU A 170 16.00 -21.24 18.70
C LEU A 170 17.19 -22.21 18.75
N THR A 171 17.04 -23.37 18.12
CA THR A 171 18.17 -24.28 17.93
C THR A 171 19.22 -23.54 17.11
N GLY A 172 20.42 -23.36 17.67
CA GLY A 172 21.50 -22.51 17.13
C GLY A 172 22.05 -22.90 15.75
N ARG A 173 21.37 -23.78 15.01
CA ARG A 173 21.67 -24.18 13.64
C ARG A 173 21.00 -23.27 12.61
N GLU A 174 19.95 -22.55 12.98
CA GLU A 174 19.25 -21.63 12.06
C GLU A 174 19.92 -20.25 12.04
N LYS A 175 20.32 -19.80 10.85
CA LYS A 175 20.92 -18.47 10.64
C LYS A 175 19.81 -17.42 10.56
N PHE A 176 19.57 -16.70 11.66
CA PHE A 176 18.61 -15.61 11.71
C PHE A 176 19.29 -14.25 11.46
N PRO A 177 18.62 -13.29 10.80
CA PRO A 177 19.08 -11.91 10.74
C PRO A 177 19.27 -11.31 12.15
N ILE A 178 20.30 -10.49 12.34
CA ILE A 178 20.66 -9.92 13.65
C ILE A 178 19.49 -9.14 14.28
N ASN A 179 18.72 -8.42 13.48
CA ASN A 179 17.56 -7.65 13.95
C ASN A 179 16.41 -8.57 14.41
N ASP A 180 16.19 -9.68 13.72
CA ASP A 180 15.16 -10.67 14.08
C ASP A 180 15.53 -11.34 15.41
N VAL A 181 16.80 -11.70 15.60
CA VAL A 181 17.28 -12.31 16.86
C VAL A 181 17.00 -11.40 18.06
N LYS A 182 17.23 -10.09 17.92
CA LYS A 182 16.95 -9.11 18.98
C LYS A 182 15.47 -9.08 19.35
N VAL A 183 14.58 -9.08 18.36
CA VAL A 183 13.12 -9.13 18.58
C VAL A 183 12.70 -10.46 19.21
N LEU A 184 13.22 -11.58 18.70
CA LEU A 184 12.88 -12.93 19.17
C LEU A 184 13.31 -13.18 20.61
N ARG A 185 14.46 -12.62 21.05
CA ARG A 185 14.93 -12.71 22.44
C ARG A 185 13.97 -12.05 23.45
N LEU A 186 13.26 -11.00 23.03
CA LEU A 186 12.28 -10.30 23.86
C LEU A 186 10.85 -10.88 23.73
N CYS A 187 10.64 -11.90 22.91
CA CYS A 187 9.35 -12.60 22.78
C CYS A 187 9.16 -13.66 23.87
N ASP A 188 9.25 -13.26 25.15
CA ASP A 188 9.17 -14.16 26.31
C ASP A 188 7.74 -14.32 26.86
N GLY A 189 6.77 -13.59 26.31
CA GLY A 189 5.39 -13.51 26.80
C GLY A 189 5.19 -12.53 27.96
N LYS A 190 6.22 -11.79 28.36
CA LYS A 190 6.14 -10.72 29.37
C LYS A 190 6.19 -9.33 28.72
N HIS A 191 6.99 -9.16 27.69
CA HIS A 191 7.13 -7.88 26.98
C HIS A 191 5.98 -7.66 26.00
N THR A 192 5.37 -6.47 26.04
CA THR A 192 4.42 -6.08 25.00
C THR A 192 5.15 -5.66 23.73
N ILE A 193 4.42 -5.60 22.61
CA ILE A 193 4.99 -5.08 21.35
C ILE A 193 5.57 -3.67 21.53
N LYS A 194 4.98 -2.84 22.41
CA LYS A 194 5.50 -1.49 22.70
C LYS A 194 6.84 -1.54 23.42
N ASP A 195 7.00 -2.46 24.35
CA ASP A 195 8.25 -2.62 25.13
C ASP A 195 9.38 -3.10 24.21
N ILE A 196 9.09 -4.07 23.34
CA ILE A 196 10.03 -4.58 22.33
C ILE A 196 10.50 -3.46 21.41
N ILE A 197 9.61 -2.57 20.96
CA ILE A 197 9.97 -1.41 20.12
C ILE A 197 10.90 -0.47 20.89
N LYS A 198 10.57 -0.17 22.15
CA LYS A 198 11.36 0.74 22.99
C LYS A 198 12.78 0.23 23.22
N GLU A 199 12.92 -1.08 23.46
CA GLU A 199 14.21 -1.69 23.78
C GLU A 199 15.08 -1.98 22.56
N THR A 200 14.48 -2.42 21.46
CA THR A 200 15.23 -2.73 20.23
C THR A 200 15.56 -1.51 19.37
N LYS A 201 14.84 -0.39 19.56
CA LYS A 201 14.86 0.80 18.68
C LYS A 201 14.52 0.50 17.21
N ILE A 202 13.86 -0.63 16.95
CA ILE A 202 13.40 -1.02 15.61
C ILE A 202 12.01 -0.39 15.37
N SER A 203 11.71 -0.03 14.11
CA SER A 203 10.41 0.53 13.77
C SER A 203 9.26 -0.44 14.08
N ARG A 204 8.11 0.11 14.48
CA ARG A 204 6.91 -0.68 14.82
C ARG A 204 6.53 -1.67 13.72
N LEU A 205 6.55 -1.23 12.47
CA LEU A 205 6.20 -2.06 11.31
C LEU A 205 7.16 -3.24 11.15
N ALA A 206 8.47 -3.02 11.36
CA ALA A 206 9.45 -4.09 11.28
C ALA A 206 9.28 -5.11 12.40
N VAL A 207 9.05 -4.68 13.65
CA VAL A 207 8.75 -5.58 14.78
C VAL A 207 7.49 -6.41 14.51
N GLU A 208 6.41 -5.78 14.05
CA GLU A 208 5.16 -6.49 13.72
C GLU A 208 5.34 -7.47 12.55
N SER A 209 6.15 -7.12 11.54
CA SER A 209 6.48 -7.99 10.41
C SER A 209 7.26 -9.24 10.87
N VAL A 210 8.28 -9.06 11.70
CA VAL A 210 9.05 -10.16 12.31
C VAL A 210 8.10 -11.07 13.08
N ILE A 211 7.31 -10.53 14.01
CA ILE A 211 6.36 -11.33 14.81
C ILE A 211 5.41 -12.11 13.90
N ARG A 212 4.83 -11.48 12.88
CA ARG A 212 3.92 -12.15 11.93
C ARG A 212 4.61 -13.25 11.13
N ASN A 213 5.84 -13.03 10.68
CA ASN A 213 6.61 -14.01 9.90
C ASN A 213 6.93 -15.26 10.74
N TYR A 214 7.38 -15.07 11.99
CA TYR A 214 7.69 -16.18 12.89
C TYR A 214 6.44 -16.84 13.50
N GLN A 215 5.32 -16.11 13.59
CA GLN A 215 4.02 -16.69 13.93
C GLN A 215 3.54 -17.66 12.84
N LYS A 216 3.65 -17.30 11.55
CA LYS A 216 3.30 -18.19 10.42
C LYS A 216 4.13 -19.49 10.44
N LYS A 217 5.40 -19.38 10.83
CA LYS A 217 6.32 -20.51 10.99
C LYS A 217 6.09 -21.31 12.29
N LYS A 218 5.13 -20.91 13.12
CA LYS A 218 4.80 -21.53 14.43
C LYS A 218 5.94 -21.45 15.46
N TYR A 219 6.79 -20.42 15.38
CA TYR A 219 7.81 -20.13 16.41
C TYR A 219 7.28 -19.22 17.51
N ILE A 220 6.28 -18.37 17.23
CA ILE A 220 5.70 -17.42 18.18
C ILE A 220 4.18 -17.65 18.31
N SER A 221 3.67 -17.60 19.54
CA SER A 221 2.25 -17.48 19.87
C SER A 221 1.95 -16.09 20.44
N LEU A 222 0.80 -15.52 20.10
CA LEU A 222 0.33 -14.26 20.65
C LEU A 222 -0.72 -14.54 21.72
N LYS A 223 -0.39 -14.28 22.99
CA LYS A 223 -1.37 -14.28 24.07
C LYS A 223 -2.02 -12.90 24.18
N ARG A 224 -3.34 -12.87 24.30
CA ARG A 224 -4.08 -11.62 24.58
C ARG A 224 -4.23 -11.48 26.09
N THR A 225 -3.83 -10.34 26.62
CA THR A 225 -4.06 -9.95 28.01
C THR A 225 -4.88 -8.67 28.00
N THR A 226 -5.93 -8.63 28.82
CA THR A 226 -6.69 -7.40 29.07
C THR A 226 -5.82 -6.47 29.91
N ILE A 227 -5.67 -5.22 29.47
CA ILE A 227 -5.00 -4.16 30.26
C ILE A 227 -6.07 -3.17 30.72
#